data_AF-A0A422N764-F1
#
_entry.id   AF-A0A422N764-F1
#
_cell.length_a   1.000
_cell.length_b   1.000
_cell.length_c   1.000
_cell.angle_alpha   90.00
_cell.angle_beta   90.00
_cell.angle_gamma   90.00
#
_symmetry.space_group_name_H-M   'P 1'
#
loop_
_entity.id
_entity.type
_entity.pdbx_description
1 polymer ?
#
loop_
_entity_poly.entity_id
_entity_poly.type
_entity_poly.pdbx_seq_one_letter_code
_entity_poly.pdbx_strand_id
1 'polypeptide(L)'
;MATMRFCAPLAALPHVYCKHYRQVLLCALVAVSLVLLALVPANTGTPVQQFLFSPTQGGAWVRSPTAAPRVVFVVAQTGYSPGWCRMMLSAILSRVSVVSIGFGGNYSHTVRISWLLSYIEEAGLRDEDVVVMFDGADTFFTGPLAAKWAVEGFVTATAPSADAFDATAVHRGEASAPMLFSAEPPCFAPQVDLVVQYGPEGDYERCCWFYERLWKVAGSSADQRMVQSPPSGFRYLSAGGMAGRVWAIREASKAYASLLAKSDKWWCDQTIWALLYVWSVTQDPVVDPALRIRYGLLSLDYNNSFFLTARYGRFRPSAILHFPGTVRVWRNRLRKLLLYTQWFHPLRCYPTFAQETRALLQNASVAVYDVNRRENAVRFPDVCSLKDVLNRRWLSRPQPK
;
A
#
# COMPACT_ATOMS: atom_id res chain seq x y z
N MET A 1 -76.73 30.41 -7.83
CA MET A 1 -76.73 28.94 -7.91
C MET A 1 -75.30 28.45 -8.06
N ALA A 2 -74.70 28.03 -6.95
CA ALA A 2 -73.51 27.17 -6.90
C ALA A 2 -73.30 26.77 -5.43
N THR A 3 -73.50 25.50 -5.10
CA THR A 3 -73.19 24.93 -3.78
C THR A 3 -72.21 23.77 -3.99
N MET A 4 -70.92 24.03 -3.78
CA MET A 4 -69.91 22.99 -3.60
C MET A 4 -69.73 22.72 -2.10
N ARG A 5 -69.97 21.47 -1.69
CA ARG A 5 -69.63 20.95 -0.36
C ARG A 5 -68.16 20.49 -0.37
N PHE A 6 -67.36 21.01 0.55
CA PHE A 6 -66.04 20.46 0.90
C PHE A 6 -66.22 19.27 1.86
N CYS A 7 -65.69 18.11 1.49
CA CYS A 7 -65.31 17.06 2.45
C CYS A 7 -63.79 17.08 2.56
N ALA A 8 -63.26 17.32 3.76
CA ALA A 8 -61.83 17.15 4.07
C ALA A 8 -61.55 15.66 4.38
N PRO A 9 -60.48 15.05 3.83
CA PRO A 9 -60.18 13.65 4.09
C PRO A 9 -59.38 13.45 5.38
N LEU A 10 -59.80 12.47 6.18
CA LEU A 10 -59.21 11.89 7.40
C LEU A 10 -57.85 11.19 7.19
N ALA A 11 -57.00 11.66 6.27
CA ALA A 11 -55.77 10.97 5.88
C ALA A 11 -54.46 11.49 6.52
N ALA A 12 -54.52 12.50 7.40
CA ALA A 12 -53.31 13.18 7.90
C ALA A 12 -52.78 12.67 9.26
N LEU A 13 -53.51 11.83 9.98
CA LEU A 13 -53.15 11.42 11.35
C LEU A 13 -52.10 10.29 11.46
N PRO A 14 -52.03 9.27 10.58
CA PRO A 14 -51.06 8.18 10.74
C PRO A 14 -49.61 8.58 10.40
N HIS A 15 -49.43 9.58 9.51
CA HIS A 15 -48.11 9.91 8.97
C HIS A 15 -47.25 10.76 9.93
N VAL A 16 -47.89 11.52 10.82
CA VAL A 16 -47.20 12.36 11.82
C VAL A 16 -46.65 11.50 12.98
N TYR A 17 -47.38 10.46 13.39
CA TYR A 17 -46.95 9.54 14.45
C TYR A 17 -45.72 8.71 14.06
N CYS A 18 -45.67 8.19 12.83
CA CYS A 18 -44.50 7.43 12.34
C CYS A 18 -43.21 8.27 12.23
N LYS A 19 -43.33 9.58 11.95
CA LYS A 19 -42.17 10.46 11.81
C LYS A 19 -41.58 10.83 13.18
N HIS A 20 -42.42 11.10 14.17
CA HIS A 20 -41.97 11.35 15.54
C HIS A 20 -41.35 10.12 16.19
N TYR A 21 -41.91 8.92 15.97
CA TYR A 21 -41.35 7.69 16.52
C TYR A 21 -39.94 7.41 15.97
N ARG A 22 -39.70 7.64 14.68
CA ARG A 22 -38.37 7.51 14.06
C ARG A 22 -37.36 8.52 14.58
N GLN A 23 -37.78 9.77 14.82
CA GLN A 23 -36.89 10.79 15.39
C GLN A 23 -36.50 10.48 16.84
N VAL A 24 -37.44 10.00 17.65
CA VAL A 24 -37.16 9.63 19.05
C VAL A 24 -36.20 8.43 19.12
N LEU A 25 -36.38 7.42 18.26
CA LEU A 25 -35.45 6.28 18.15
C LEU A 25 -34.04 6.71 17.70
N LEU A 26 -33.94 7.65 16.77
CA LEU A 26 -32.64 8.18 16.33
C LEU A 26 -31.93 8.93 17.47
N CYS A 27 -32.66 9.76 18.21
CA CYS A 27 -32.11 10.48 19.36
C CYS A 27 -31.67 9.53 20.48
N ALA A 28 -32.44 8.48 20.75
CA ALA A 28 -32.09 7.46 21.73
C ALA A 28 -30.82 6.69 21.32
N LEU A 29 -30.70 6.30 20.04
CA LEU A 29 -29.50 5.63 19.51
C LEU A 29 -28.26 6.51 19.58
N VAL A 30 -28.37 7.80 19.28
CA VAL A 30 -27.27 8.77 19.40
C VAL A 30 -26.86 8.94 20.86
N ALA A 31 -27.82 9.05 21.78
CA ALA A 31 -27.54 9.17 23.21
C ALA A 31 -26.83 7.94 23.77
N VAL A 32 -27.30 6.73 23.42
CA VAL A 32 -26.66 5.47 23.83
C VAL A 32 -25.25 5.35 23.25
N SER A 33 -25.05 5.76 21.99
CA SER A 33 -23.73 5.75 21.35
C SER A 33 -22.75 6.72 22.04
N LEU A 34 -23.22 7.90 22.43
CA LEU A 34 -22.41 8.88 23.17
C LEU A 34 -22.06 8.41 24.58
N VAL A 35 -22.98 7.74 25.27
CA VAL A 35 -22.72 7.15 26.59
C VAL A 35 -21.71 5.99 26.47
N LEU A 36 -21.84 5.13 25.45
CA LEU A 36 -20.87 4.06 25.19
C LEU A 36 -19.47 4.59 24.84
N LEU A 37 -19.38 5.70 24.11
CA LEU A 37 -18.12 6.40 23.83
C LEU A 37 -17.50 7.03 25.08
N ALA A 38 -18.31 7.50 26.02
CA ALA A 38 -17.86 8.07 27.29
C ALA A 38 -17.46 7.01 28.33
N LEU A 39 -17.89 5.76 28.16
CA LEU A 39 -17.54 4.62 29.03
C LEU A 39 -16.27 3.87 28.58
N VAL A 40 -15.64 4.28 27.47
CA VAL A 40 -14.31 3.76 27.11
C VAL A 40 -13.29 4.37 28.07
N PRO A 41 -12.60 3.57 28.91
CA PRO A 41 -11.61 4.12 29.82
C PRO A 41 -10.50 4.77 29.01
N ALA A 42 -10.25 6.05 29.26
CA ALA A 42 -8.98 6.66 28.92
C ALA A 42 -7.92 5.97 29.79
N ASN A 43 -6.88 5.43 29.12
CA ASN A 43 -5.61 4.96 29.67
C ASN A 43 -5.49 3.44 29.95
N THR A 44 -4.86 2.73 29.01
CA THR A 44 -3.52 2.16 29.15
C THR A 44 -3.05 1.78 27.74
N GLY A 45 -1.81 2.13 27.39
CA GLY A 45 -1.26 1.92 26.06
C GLY A 45 -1.37 0.45 25.64
N THR A 46 -2.10 0.21 24.56
CA THR A 46 -2.07 -1.08 23.88
C THR A 46 -0.71 -1.26 23.20
N PRO A 47 -0.18 -2.49 23.09
CA PRO A 47 1.13 -2.75 22.46
C PRO A 47 1.24 -2.13 21.06
N VAL A 48 0.09 -2.00 20.37
CA VAL A 48 -0.07 -1.46 19.02
C VAL A 48 0.44 -0.01 18.87
N GLN A 49 0.39 0.82 19.92
CA GLN A 49 0.95 2.17 19.83
C GLN A 49 2.48 2.14 19.64
N GLN A 50 3.22 1.16 20.16
CA GLN A 50 4.67 1.10 19.93
C GLN A 50 5.06 0.75 18.48
N PHE A 51 4.16 0.19 17.66
CA PHE A 51 4.49 -0.26 16.31
C PHE A 51 4.59 0.86 15.26
N LEU A 52 3.93 2.00 15.51
CA LEU A 52 3.85 3.09 14.53
C LEU A 52 4.77 4.28 14.89
N PHE A 53 5.46 4.24 16.04
CA PHE A 53 6.10 5.43 16.63
C PHE A 53 7.59 5.29 16.96
N SER A 54 8.34 4.35 16.40
CA SER A 54 9.79 4.31 16.62
C SER A 54 10.59 4.72 15.38
N PRO A 55 11.09 5.97 15.33
CA PRO A 55 12.36 6.22 14.66
C PRO A 55 13.47 5.58 15.50
N THR A 56 14.36 4.84 14.83
CA THR A 56 15.76 4.62 15.22
C THR A 56 16.06 4.45 16.72
N GLN A 57 16.09 3.20 17.18
CA GLN A 57 17.17 2.81 18.10
C GLN A 57 18.16 1.97 17.31
N GLY A 58 19.14 2.67 16.72
CA GLY A 58 20.44 2.09 16.42
C GLY A 58 21.12 1.75 17.74
N GLY A 59 20.92 0.52 18.19
CA GLY A 59 21.54 -0.05 19.36
C GLY A 59 21.33 -1.55 19.31
N ALA A 60 22.42 -2.30 19.34
CA ALA A 60 22.46 -3.76 19.34
C ALA A 60 21.87 -4.35 20.65
N TRP A 61 20.63 -4.02 20.96
CA TRP A 61 19.84 -4.69 21.98
C TRP A 61 19.21 -5.90 21.32
N VAL A 62 19.71 -7.09 21.67
CA VAL A 62 19.08 -8.37 21.32
C VAL A 62 17.64 -8.32 21.81
N ARG A 63 16.70 -8.13 20.88
CA ARG A 63 15.26 -8.09 21.20
C ARG A 63 14.80 -9.47 21.64
N SER A 64 13.86 -9.50 22.59
CA SER A 64 13.22 -10.74 23.02
C SER A 64 12.63 -11.47 21.80
N PRO A 65 12.81 -12.79 21.67
CA PRO A 65 12.15 -13.61 20.64
C PRO A 65 10.62 -13.48 20.65
N THR A 66 10.04 -13.07 21.78
CA THR A 66 8.59 -12.86 21.94
C THR A 66 8.12 -11.45 21.59
N ALA A 67 9.04 -10.53 21.23
CA ALA A 67 8.66 -9.20 20.81
C ALA A 67 7.93 -9.26 19.46
N ALA A 68 6.81 -8.55 19.38
CA ALA A 68 5.99 -8.52 18.19
C ALA A 68 6.74 -7.97 16.96
N PRO A 69 6.32 -8.35 15.74
CA PRO A 69 7.07 -8.04 14.52
C PRO A 69 7.15 -6.54 14.27
N ARG A 70 8.34 -6.05 13.90
CA ARG A 70 8.52 -4.68 13.43
C ARG A 70 7.86 -4.52 12.08
N VAL A 71 7.37 -3.32 11.82
CA VAL A 71 6.81 -2.95 10.52
C VAL A 71 7.57 -1.72 10.05
N VAL A 72 8.21 -1.81 8.89
CA VAL A 72 8.99 -0.70 8.32
C VAL A 72 8.43 -0.33 6.95
N PHE A 73 8.24 0.98 6.75
CA PHE A 73 7.84 1.54 5.46
C PHE A 73 9.07 2.05 4.76
N VAL A 74 9.31 1.58 3.52
CA VAL A 74 10.58 1.79 2.81
C VAL A 74 10.32 2.32 1.41
N VAL A 75 11.08 3.32 0.98
CA VAL A 75 11.04 3.83 -0.39
C VAL A 75 12.44 3.82 -1.01
N ALA A 76 12.55 3.38 -2.26
CA ALA A 76 13.77 3.57 -3.03
C ALA A 76 13.77 4.96 -3.66
N GLN A 77 14.67 5.83 -3.24
CA GLN A 77 14.76 7.22 -3.66
C GLN A 77 16.22 7.66 -3.71
N THR A 78 16.66 8.23 -4.84
CA THR A 78 18.07 8.64 -5.01
C THR A 78 18.36 10.08 -4.62
N GLY A 79 17.34 10.90 -4.43
CA GLY A 79 17.49 12.30 -4.05
C GLY A 79 16.18 12.94 -3.59
N TYR A 80 16.25 14.11 -2.98
CA TYR A 80 15.08 14.85 -2.56
C TYR A 80 14.34 15.41 -3.79
N SER A 81 13.05 15.09 -3.94
CA SER A 81 12.22 15.60 -5.01
C SER A 81 10.91 16.20 -4.48
N PRO A 82 10.24 17.07 -5.26
CA PRO A 82 8.90 17.55 -4.93
C PRO A 82 7.90 16.44 -4.62
N GLY A 83 8.00 15.32 -5.35
CA GLY A 83 7.18 14.13 -5.12
C GLY A 83 7.48 13.48 -3.76
N TRP A 84 8.76 13.24 -3.47
CA TRP A 84 9.20 12.65 -2.21
C TRP A 84 8.80 13.50 -1.00
N CYS A 85 8.93 14.83 -1.09
CA CYS A 85 8.50 15.73 -0.02
C CYS A 85 7.01 15.63 0.30
N ARG A 86 6.16 15.30 -0.69
CA ARG A 86 4.73 15.07 -0.47
C ARG A 86 4.43 13.76 0.20
N MET A 87 5.13 12.71 -0.26
CA MET A 87 5.03 11.40 0.34
C MET A 87 5.41 11.52 1.82
N MET A 88 6.55 12.15 2.14
CA MET A 88 6.99 12.39 3.52
C MET A 88 6.02 13.24 4.33
N LEU A 89 5.49 14.35 3.79
CA LEU A 89 4.42 15.12 4.44
C LEU A 89 3.23 14.22 4.80
N SER A 90 2.74 13.46 3.83
CA SER A 90 1.56 12.61 4.01
C SER A 90 1.83 11.47 5.00
N ALA A 91 3.05 10.93 5.03
CA ALA A 91 3.49 9.91 5.98
C ALA A 91 3.51 10.46 7.41
N ILE A 92 4.13 11.64 7.62
CA ILE A 92 4.18 12.33 8.91
C ILE A 92 2.76 12.60 9.43
N LEU A 93 1.87 13.14 8.58
CA LEU A 93 0.46 13.38 8.94
C LEU A 93 -0.34 12.10 9.14
N SER A 94 0.11 11.00 8.55
CA SER A 94 -0.45 9.66 8.75
C SER A 94 0.19 8.90 9.90
N ARG A 95 1.14 9.52 10.63
CA ARG A 95 1.88 8.88 11.73
C ARG A 95 2.60 7.60 11.30
N VAL A 96 3.21 7.65 10.13
CA VAL A 96 4.01 6.57 9.57
C VAL A 96 5.44 7.05 9.41
N SER A 97 6.39 6.35 10.04
CA SER A 97 7.82 6.55 9.80
C SER A 97 8.23 5.83 8.51
N VAL A 98 8.83 6.57 7.58
CA VAL A 98 9.32 6.05 6.30
C VAL A 98 10.83 6.17 6.25
N VAL A 99 11.50 5.10 5.83
CA VAL A 99 12.92 5.07 5.55
C VAL A 99 13.13 5.20 4.04
N SER A 100 14.01 6.10 3.62
CA SER A 100 14.40 6.20 2.21
C SER A 100 15.75 5.53 1.99
N ILE A 101 15.86 4.66 0.99
CA ILE A 101 17.08 3.91 0.66
C ILE A 101 17.58 4.27 -0.74
N GLY A 102 18.90 4.17 -0.95
CA GLY A 102 19.53 4.40 -2.26
C GLY A 102 19.90 5.85 -2.55
N PHE A 103 19.93 6.71 -1.53
CA PHE A 103 20.27 8.13 -1.71
C PHE A 103 21.69 8.33 -2.26
N GLY A 104 21.84 9.23 -3.23
CA GLY A 104 23.09 9.48 -3.95
C GLY A 104 23.44 8.42 -5.00
N GLY A 105 22.59 7.41 -5.20
CA GLY A 105 22.81 6.35 -6.17
C GLY A 105 22.34 6.67 -7.58
N ASN A 106 22.77 5.84 -8.53
CA ASN A 106 22.21 5.83 -9.87
C ASN A 106 20.94 4.96 -9.89
N TYR A 107 19.81 5.54 -10.28
CA TYR A 107 18.52 4.86 -10.22
C TYR A 107 18.29 3.97 -11.45
N SER A 108 17.89 2.74 -11.19
CA SER A 108 17.17 1.87 -12.12
C SER A 108 16.06 1.16 -11.32
N HIS A 109 14.96 0.80 -11.96
CA HIS A 109 13.92 0.04 -11.26
C HIS A 109 14.45 -1.30 -10.73
N THR A 110 15.39 -1.92 -11.44
CA THR A 110 15.95 -3.24 -11.09
C THR A 110 16.85 -3.25 -9.85
N VAL A 111 17.39 -2.09 -9.44
CA VAL A 111 18.25 -2.01 -8.24
C VAL A 111 17.48 -1.86 -6.93
N ARG A 112 16.16 -1.64 -7.00
CA ARG A 112 15.31 -1.41 -5.82
C ARG A 112 15.38 -2.54 -4.80
N ILE A 113 15.36 -3.78 -5.28
CA ILE A 113 15.38 -4.98 -4.43
C ILE A 113 16.73 -5.19 -3.76
N SER A 114 17.85 -4.90 -4.43
CA SER A 114 19.18 -5.04 -3.82
C SER A 114 19.41 -4.01 -2.71
N TRP A 115 18.95 -2.77 -2.90
CA TRP A 115 18.94 -1.77 -1.83
C TRP A 115 18.07 -2.20 -0.66
N LEU A 116 16.88 -2.76 -0.93
CA LEU A 116 15.99 -3.23 0.13
C LEU A 116 16.65 -4.35 0.96
N LEU A 117 17.27 -5.32 0.31
CA LEU A 117 17.95 -6.42 1.01
C LEU A 117 19.12 -5.91 1.87
N SER A 118 19.89 -4.94 1.38
CA SER A 118 20.98 -4.32 2.15
C SER A 118 20.42 -3.63 3.41
N TYR A 119 19.34 -2.87 3.26
CA TYR A 119 18.67 -2.25 4.41
C TYR A 119 18.09 -3.27 5.40
N ILE A 120 17.46 -4.35 4.93
CA ILE A 120 16.95 -5.44 5.77
C ILE A 120 18.07 -6.01 6.66
N GLU A 121 19.25 -6.20 6.09
CA GLU A 121 20.45 -6.71 6.79
C GLU A 121 20.97 -5.67 7.80
N GLU A 122 21.22 -4.44 7.37
CA GLU A 122 21.77 -3.36 8.19
C GLU A 122 20.87 -2.96 9.37
N ALA A 123 19.56 -2.89 9.13
CA ALA A 123 18.57 -2.57 10.16
C ALA A 123 18.26 -3.76 11.09
N GLY A 124 18.90 -4.91 10.87
CA GLY A 124 18.74 -6.12 11.67
C GLY A 124 17.29 -6.61 11.69
N LEU A 125 16.58 -6.56 10.55
CA LEU A 125 15.21 -7.03 10.50
C LEU A 125 15.16 -8.55 10.58
N ARG A 126 14.29 -9.04 11.47
CA ARG A 126 14.07 -10.47 11.70
C ARG A 126 13.11 -11.02 10.66
N ASP A 127 13.10 -12.34 10.51
CA ASP A 127 12.31 -13.05 9.51
C ASP A 127 10.81 -12.74 9.61
N GLU A 128 10.29 -12.60 10.83
CA GLU A 128 8.90 -12.27 11.13
C GLU A 128 8.55 -10.79 10.92
N ASP A 129 9.52 -9.89 10.81
CA ASP A 129 9.28 -8.47 10.59
C ASP A 129 8.65 -8.24 9.20
N VAL A 130 7.97 -7.11 9.04
CA VAL A 130 7.23 -6.73 7.82
C VAL A 130 7.89 -5.51 7.19
N VAL A 131 8.09 -5.58 5.88
CA VAL A 131 8.47 -4.44 5.03
C VAL A 131 7.30 -4.07 4.15
N VAL A 132 6.97 -2.77 4.11
CA VAL A 132 6.07 -2.19 3.11
C VAL A 132 6.91 -1.28 2.21
N MET A 133 7.29 -1.78 1.03
CA MET A 133 8.07 -1.05 0.03
C MET A 133 7.15 -0.38 -1.00
N PHE A 134 7.44 0.87 -1.38
CA PHE A 134 6.65 1.59 -2.38
C PHE A 134 7.44 2.71 -3.07
N ASP A 135 6.88 3.27 -4.14
CA ASP A 135 7.50 4.38 -4.85
C ASP A 135 7.47 5.69 -4.05
N GLY A 136 8.59 6.41 -4.02
CA GLY A 136 8.74 7.60 -3.18
C GLY A 136 8.12 8.88 -3.76
N ALA A 137 8.18 9.08 -5.07
CA ALA A 137 7.86 10.37 -5.70
C ALA A 137 6.39 10.53 -6.13
N ASP A 138 5.67 9.42 -6.35
CA ASP A 138 4.31 9.40 -6.88
C ASP A 138 3.33 8.61 -5.98
N THR A 139 3.58 8.65 -4.67
CA THR A 139 2.68 8.07 -3.66
C THR A 139 2.26 9.06 -2.57
N PHE A 140 1.14 8.75 -1.91
CA PHE A 140 0.64 9.49 -0.74
C PHE A 140 0.02 8.53 0.26
N PHE A 141 0.26 8.75 1.55
CA PHE A 141 -0.51 8.09 2.60
C PHE A 141 -1.90 8.73 2.74
N THR A 142 -2.91 7.92 3.03
CA THR A 142 -4.29 8.41 3.18
C THR A 142 -4.63 8.85 4.60
N GLY A 143 -3.99 8.26 5.61
CA GLY A 143 -4.21 8.58 7.02
C GLY A 143 -3.78 7.43 7.94
N PRO A 144 -3.73 7.66 9.26
CA PRO A 144 -3.24 6.69 10.23
C PRO A 144 -4.06 5.39 10.29
N LEU A 145 -5.39 5.48 10.16
CA LEU A 145 -6.26 4.30 10.34
C LEU A 145 -6.10 3.28 9.21
N ALA A 146 -5.98 3.74 7.96
CA ALA A 146 -5.84 2.83 6.82
C ALA A 146 -4.51 2.08 6.85
N ALA A 147 -3.41 2.78 7.18
CA ALA A 147 -2.11 2.14 7.36
C ALA A 147 -2.13 1.11 8.50
N LYS A 148 -2.72 1.48 9.64
CA LYS A 148 -2.88 0.58 10.79
C LYS A 148 -3.63 -0.70 10.41
N TRP A 149 -4.82 -0.58 9.82
CA TRP A 149 -5.64 -1.75 9.48
C TRP A 149 -5.00 -2.64 8.42
N ALA A 150 -4.32 -2.06 7.42
CA ALA A 150 -3.59 -2.84 6.42
C ALA A 150 -2.49 -3.69 7.07
N VAL A 151 -1.72 -3.09 7.98
CA VAL A 151 -0.65 -3.75 8.71
C VAL A 151 -1.18 -4.83 9.65
N GLU A 152 -2.18 -4.52 10.48
CA GLU A 152 -2.78 -5.49 11.42
C GLU A 152 -3.38 -6.69 10.68
N GLY A 153 -4.10 -6.44 9.59
CA GLY A 153 -4.66 -7.49 8.74
C GLY A 153 -3.57 -8.37 8.12
N PHE A 154 -2.51 -7.77 7.59
CA PHE A 154 -1.39 -8.50 6.99
C PHE A 154 -0.63 -9.35 8.01
N VAL A 155 -0.30 -8.78 9.17
CA VAL A 155 0.42 -9.49 10.24
C VAL A 155 -0.41 -10.67 10.76
N THR A 156 -1.73 -10.51 10.86
CA THR A 156 -2.62 -11.57 11.33
C THR A 156 -2.78 -12.69 10.30
N ALA A 157 -2.86 -12.33 9.02
CA ALA A 157 -3.18 -13.30 7.96
C ALA A 157 -1.96 -14.00 7.35
N THR A 158 -0.72 -13.59 7.64
CA THR A 158 0.48 -14.14 7.01
C THR A 158 1.35 -14.92 7.98
N ALA A 159 1.94 -16.01 7.48
CA ALA A 159 2.85 -16.85 8.26
C ALA A 159 4.09 -16.07 8.75
N PRO A 160 4.43 -16.17 10.05
CA PRO A 160 5.56 -15.42 10.63
C PRO A 160 6.93 -15.97 10.22
N SER A 161 7.00 -17.22 9.72
CA SER A 161 8.24 -17.87 9.30
C SER A 161 8.00 -18.78 8.10
N ALA A 162 9.11 -19.22 7.47
CA ALA A 162 9.09 -20.18 6.37
C ALA A 162 8.53 -21.55 6.77
N ASP A 163 8.72 -21.97 8.03
CA ASP A 163 8.25 -23.26 8.54
C ASP A 163 6.76 -23.25 8.90
N ALA A 164 6.24 -22.09 9.33
CA ALA A 164 4.82 -21.90 9.61
C ALA A 164 3.99 -21.63 8.35
N PHE A 165 4.62 -21.56 7.17
CA PHE A 165 3.96 -21.26 5.92
C PHE A 165 3.20 -22.48 5.38
N ASP A 166 1.88 -22.33 5.25
CA ASP A 166 1.00 -23.33 4.65
C ASP A 166 0.45 -22.85 3.31
N ALA A 167 0.99 -23.40 2.23
CA ALA A 167 0.55 -23.09 0.86
C ALA A 167 -0.91 -23.51 0.59
N THR A 168 -1.43 -24.52 1.30
CA THR A 168 -2.82 -24.99 1.18
C THR A 168 -3.77 -24.01 1.85
N ALA A 169 -3.43 -23.50 3.04
CA ALA A 169 -4.21 -22.45 3.70
C ALA A 169 -4.26 -21.18 2.83
N VAL A 170 -3.15 -20.81 2.19
CA VAL A 170 -3.13 -19.68 1.23
C VAL A 170 -3.99 -19.99 0.00
N HIS A 171 -3.88 -21.19 -0.57
CA HIS A 171 -4.71 -21.63 -1.71
C HIS A 171 -6.20 -21.43 -1.42
N ARG A 172 -6.65 -21.85 -0.23
CA ARG A 172 -8.06 -21.79 0.21
C ARG A 172 -8.48 -20.41 0.71
N GLY A 173 -7.55 -19.46 0.84
CA GLY A 173 -7.81 -18.11 1.36
C GLY A 173 -8.03 -18.07 2.88
N GLU A 174 -7.64 -19.11 3.59
CA GLU A 174 -7.61 -19.17 5.06
C GLU A 174 -6.42 -18.37 5.62
N ALA A 175 -5.36 -18.26 4.83
CA ALA A 175 -4.21 -17.39 5.06
C ALA A 175 -3.93 -16.50 3.84
N SER A 176 -3.20 -15.41 4.04
CA SER A 176 -2.69 -14.56 2.97
C SER A 176 -1.27 -14.97 2.57
N ALA A 177 -0.92 -14.75 1.31
CA ALA A 177 0.47 -14.86 0.86
C ALA A 177 1.37 -13.90 1.68
N PRO A 178 2.55 -14.36 2.14
CA PRO A 178 3.45 -13.57 2.97
C PRO A 178 4.18 -12.47 2.20
N MET A 179 3.96 -12.34 0.89
CA MET A 179 4.41 -11.23 0.07
C MET A 179 3.31 -10.83 -0.93
N LEU A 180 2.78 -9.63 -0.77
CA LEU A 180 1.72 -9.05 -1.58
C LEU A 180 2.26 -7.89 -2.39
N PHE A 181 2.08 -7.94 -3.71
CA PHE A 181 2.33 -6.80 -4.58
C PHE A 181 1.08 -5.95 -4.77
N SER A 182 1.26 -4.67 -5.06
CA SER A 182 0.17 -3.81 -5.50
C SER A 182 -0.51 -4.42 -6.72
N ALA A 183 -1.84 -4.39 -6.76
CA ALA A 183 -2.60 -4.78 -7.94
C ALA A 183 -2.86 -3.55 -8.84
N GLU A 184 -2.87 -3.75 -10.15
CA GLU A 184 -3.28 -2.75 -11.11
C GLU A 184 -4.18 -3.31 -12.23
N PRO A 185 -5.04 -2.47 -12.85
CA PRO A 185 -5.89 -2.89 -13.96
C PRO A 185 -5.22 -3.08 -15.32
N PRO A 186 -4.27 -2.24 -15.77
CA PRO A 186 -3.55 -2.50 -17.01
C PRO A 186 -2.43 -3.52 -16.77
N CYS A 187 -2.23 -4.44 -17.69
CA CYS A 187 -1.06 -5.31 -17.68
C CYS A 187 0.14 -4.54 -18.24
N PHE A 188 1.20 -4.38 -17.45
CA PHE A 188 2.45 -3.75 -17.92
C PHE A 188 3.66 -4.58 -17.51
N ALA A 189 4.14 -5.42 -18.44
CA ALA A 189 5.35 -6.23 -18.28
C ALA A 189 6.09 -6.25 -19.64
N PRO A 190 6.65 -5.11 -20.07
CA PRO A 190 7.11 -4.91 -21.44
C PRO A 190 8.30 -5.79 -21.85
N GLN A 191 9.01 -6.38 -20.90
CA GLN A 191 10.24 -7.14 -21.18
C GLN A 191 10.06 -8.67 -21.03
N VAL A 192 8.82 -9.17 -21.10
CA VAL A 192 8.51 -10.61 -20.99
C VAL A 192 9.26 -11.41 -22.07
N ASP A 193 9.45 -10.81 -23.23
CA ASP A 193 10.14 -11.35 -24.40
C ASP A 193 11.63 -11.67 -24.17
N LEU A 194 12.27 -11.04 -23.17
CA LEU A 194 13.67 -11.35 -22.82
C LEU A 194 13.87 -12.81 -22.38
N VAL A 195 12.82 -13.48 -21.89
CA VAL A 195 12.88 -14.88 -21.43
C VAL A 195 11.77 -15.76 -21.98
N VAL A 196 10.62 -15.20 -22.35
CA VAL A 196 9.53 -15.92 -23.02
C VAL A 196 9.48 -15.47 -24.48
N GLN A 197 10.20 -16.19 -25.33
CA GLN A 197 10.40 -15.82 -26.74
C GLN A 197 9.11 -15.86 -27.57
N TYR A 198 8.19 -16.77 -27.24
CA TYR A 198 6.91 -16.92 -27.93
C TYR A 198 5.83 -16.01 -27.33
N GLY A 199 4.89 -15.56 -28.17
CA GLY A 199 3.74 -14.75 -27.75
C GLY A 199 3.33 -13.76 -28.82
N PRO A 200 2.23 -13.02 -28.62
CA PRO A 200 1.82 -11.96 -29.53
C PRO A 200 2.86 -10.83 -29.60
N GLU A 201 2.81 -10.04 -30.67
CA GLU A 201 3.52 -8.77 -30.77
C GLU A 201 2.84 -7.72 -29.88
N GLY A 202 3.62 -6.76 -29.37
CA GLY A 202 3.14 -5.71 -28.48
C GLY A 202 3.26 -6.03 -27.00
N ASP A 203 3.75 -5.07 -26.23
CA ASP A 203 4.02 -5.21 -24.80
C ASP A 203 2.77 -5.54 -23.97
N TYR A 204 1.65 -4.90 -24.31
CA TYR A 204 0.38 -5.03 -23.58
C TYR A 204 -0.28 -6.38 -23.85
N GLU A 205 -0.36 -6.76 -25.13
CA GLU A 205 -0.93 -8.02 -25.60
C GLU A 205 -0.11 -9.19 -25.06
N ARG A 206 1.23 -9.11 -25.12
CA ARG A 206 2.13 -10.13 -24.58
C ARG A 206 2.00 -10.27 -23.07
N CYS A 207 1.89 -9.16 -22.34
CA CYS A 207 1.66 -9.18 -20.90
C CYS A 207 0.33 -9.90 -20.57
N CYS A 208 -0.76 -9.52 -21.25
CA CYS A 208 -2.07 -10.14 -21.02
C CYS A 208 -2.04 -11.64 -21.31
N TRP A 209 -1.52 -12.02 -22.49
CA TRP A 209 -1.36 -13.42 -22.91
C TRP A 209 -0.54 -14.23 -21.91
N PHE A 210 0.54 -13.67 -21.38
CA PHE A 210 1.37 -14.38 -20.41
C PHE A 210 0.61 -14.64 -19.10
N TYR A 211 -0.18 -13.67 -18.63
CA TYR A 211 -1.05 -13.83 -17.45
C TYR A 211 -2.20 -14.81 -17.64
N GLU A 212 -2.66 -15.08 -18.87
CA GLU A 212 -3.72 -16.08 -19.13
C GLU A 212 -3.35 -17.46 -18.58
N ARG A 213 -2.06 -17.80 -18.54
CA ARG A 213 -1.56 -19.05 -17.94
C ARG A 213 -1.92 -19.15 -16.46
N LEU A 214 -1.69 -18.05 -15.72
CA LEU A 214 -2.04 -17.94 -14.31
C LEU A 214 -3.56 -18.02 -14.11
N TRP A 215 -4.35 -17.34 -14.94
CA TRP A 215 -5.82 -17.38 -14.81
C TRP A 215 -6.41 -18.75 -15.14
N LYS A 216 -5.83 -19.47 -16.09
CA LYS A 216 -6.24 -20.83 -16.43
C LYS A 216 -6.03 -21.78 -15.26
N VAL A 217 -4.87 -21.71 -14.58
CA VAL A 217 -4.58 -22.51 -13.38
C VAL A 217 -5.46 -22.10 -12.20
N ALA A 218 -5.69 -20.79 -12.02
CA ALA A 218 -6.57 -20.32 -10.95
C ALA A 218 -8.03 -20.77 -11.16
N GLY A 219 -8.51 -20.76 -12.41
CA GLY A 219 -9.86 -21.18 -12.76
C GLY A 219 -10.10 -22.69 -12.75
N SER A 220 -9.05 -23.52 -12.69
CA SER A 220 -9.20 -24.98 -12.69
C SER A 220 -9.43 -25.59 -11.31
N SER A 221 -9.32 -24.81 -10.23
CA SER A 221 -9.61 -25.26 -8.86
C SER A 221 -10.78 -24.45 -8.28
N ALA A 222 -11.86 -25.14 -7.89
CA ALA A 222 -13.06 -24.51 -7.33
C ALA A 222 -12.80 -23.84 -5.96
N ASP A 223 -11.81 -24.34 -5.21
CA ASP A 223 -11.45 -23.87 -3.87
C ASP A 223 -10.33 -22.83 -3.88
N GLN A 224 -9.82 -22.47 -5.05
CA GLN A 224 -8.82 -21.42 -5.21
C GLN A 224 -9.37 -20.05 -4.76
N ARG A 225 -8.69 -19.40 -3.81
CA ARG A 225 -8.99 -18.05 -3.32
C ARG A 225 -7.76 -17.12 -3.25
N MET A 226 -6.55 -17.65 -3.39
CA MET A 226 -5.30 -16.87 -3.43
C MET A 226 -5.26 -15.92 -4.64
N VAL A 227 -5.63 -16.43 -5.81
CA VAL A 227 -5.61 -15.70 -7.08
C VAL A 227 -7.02 -15.30 -7.46
N GLN A 228 -7.24 -14.00 -7.61
CA GLN A 228 -8.57 -13.44 -7.84
C GLN A 228 -8.57 -12.65 -9.14
N SER A 229 -9.63 -12.78 -9.94
CA SER A 229 -9.92 -11.85 -11.03
C SER A 229 -11.07 -10.95 -10.58
N PRO A 230 -10.83 -9.97 -9.70
CA PRO A 230 -11.91 -9.21 -9.09
C PRO A 230 -12.69 -8.40 -10.14
N PRO A 231 -14.00 -8.16 -9.94
CA PRO A 231 -14.79 -7.30 -10.84
C PRO A 231 -14.23 -5.89 -11.02
N SER A 232 -13.36 -5.45 -10.08
CA SER A 232 -12.67 -4.17 -10.14
C SER A 232 -11.61 -4.10 -11.26
N GLY A 233 -11.20 -5.23 -11.82
CA GLY A 233 -10.18 -5.35 -12.86
C GLY A 233 -8.73 -5.29 -12.34
N PHE A 234 -8.52 -5.08 -11.03
CA PHE A 234 -7.20 -5.05 -10.39
C PHE A 234 -6.62 -6.46 -10.31
N ARG A 235 -6.06 -6.95 -11.43
CA ARG A 235 -5.64 -8.34 -11.56
C ARG A 235 -4.18 -8.54 -11.94
N TYR A 236 -3.46 -7.47 -12.27
CA TYR A 236 -2.07 -7.54 -12.68
C TYR A 236 -1.14 -6.98 -11.60
N LEU A 237 0.07 -7.53 -11.52
CA LEU A 237 1.09 -7.07 -10.58
C LEU A 237 1.60 -5.68 -10.95
N SER A 238 1.68 -4.80 -9.95
CA SER A 238 2.44 -3.55 -9.99
C SER A 238 3.59 -3.60 -8.99
N ALA A 239 4.82 -3.36 -9.45
CA ALA A 239 6.00 -3.33 -8.57
C ALA A 239 6.21 -1.97 -7.90
N GLY A 240 5.30 -1.01 -8.05
CA GLY A 240 5.36 0.27 -7.32
C GLY A 240 4.92 0.18 -5.85
N GLY A 241 4.46 -0.99 -5.41
CA GLY A 241 4.13 -1.27 -4.01
C GLY A 241 4.23 -2.77 -3.71
N MET A 242 4.78 -3.11 -2.54
CA MET A 242 4.88 -4.48 -2.02
C MET A 242 4.83 -4.45 -0.49
N ALA A 243 4.09 -5.39 0.11
CA ALA A 243 4.13 -5.67 1.54
C ALA A 243 4.58 -7.12 1.74
N GLY A 244 5.60 -7.37 2.55
CA GLY A 244 6.18 -8.70 2.68
C GLY A 244 6.77 -8.97 4.05
N ARG A 245 6.69 -10.22 4.50
CA ARG A 245 7.52 -10.74 5.59
C ARG A 245 8.97 -10.80 5.12
N VAL A 246 9.91 -10.46 5.99
CA VAL A 246 11.34 -10.44 5.66
C VAL A 246 11.82 -11.80 5.15
N TRP A 247 11.39 -12.90 5.76
CA TRP A 247 11.76 -14.24 5.29
C TRP A 247 11.30 -14.50 3.85
N ALA A 248 10.07 -14.09 3.52
CA ALA A 248 9.48 -14.29 2.20
C ALA A 248 10.15 -13.39 1.15
N ILE A 249 10.48 -12.15 1.51
CA ILE A 249 11.26 -11.23 0.67
C ILE A 249 12.63 -11.83 0.36
N ARG A 250 13.35 -12.32 1.37
CA ARG A 250 14.68 -12.94 1.20
C ARG A 250 14.63 -14.15 0.27
N GLU A 251 13.61 -14.99 0.42
CA GLU A 251 13.40 -16.15 -0.44
C GLU A 251 13.09 -15.75 -1.89
N ALA A 252 12.05 -14.94 -2.09
CA ALA A 252 11.63 -14.51 -3.43
C ALA A 252 12.73 -13.74 -4.18
N SER A 253 13.55 -12.98 -3.45
CA SER A 253 14.63 -12.20 -4.04
C SER A 253 15.78 -13.05 -4.59
N LYS A 254 15.92 -14.31 -4.17
CA LYS A 254 16.89 -15.25 -4.78
C LYS A 254 16.50 -15.52 -6.23
N ALA A 255 15.24 -15.85 -6.48
CA ALA A 255 14.70 -16.04 -7.82
C ALA A 255 14.74 -14.74 -8.65
N TYR A 256 14.48 -13.59 -8.02
CA TYR A 256 14.65 -12.28 -8.64
C TYR A 256 16.09 -12.05 -9.13
N ALA A 257 17.08 -12.27 -8.27
CA ALA A 257 18.50 -12.12 -8.62
C ALA A 257 18.89 -13.08 -9.75
N SER A 258 18.44 -14.34 -9.69
CA SER A 258 18.69 -15.33 -10.75
C SER A 258 18.07 -14.94 -12.09
N LEU A 259 16.87 -14.35 -12.11
CA LEU A 259 16.22 -13.87 -13.33
C LEU A 259 16.88 -12.60 -13.87
N LEU A 260 17.21 -11.67 -12.98
CA LEU A 260 17.93 -10.45 -13.32
C LEU A 260 19.27 -10.76 -14.02
N ALA A 261 20.00 -11.77 -13.54
CA ALA A 261 21.27 -12.19 -14.13
C ALA A 261 21.17 -12.79 -15.55
N LYS A 262 19.96 -13.10 -16.04
CA LYS A 262 19.78 -13.67 -17.39
C LYS A 262 19.91 -12.61 -18.51
N SER A 263 19.87 -11.32 -18.20
CA SER A 263 20.03 -10.25 -19.19
C SER A 263 20.52 -8.95 -18.56
N ASP A 264 21.35 -8.20 -19.28
CA ASP A 264 21.72 -6.83 -18.93
C ASP A 264 20.70 -5.77 -19.41
N LYS A 265 19.70 -6.20 -20.19
CA LYS A 265 18.70 -5.32 -20.80
C LYS A 265 17.53 -4.97 -19.89
N TRP A 266 17.46 -5.56 -18.69
CA TRP A 266 16.38 -5.29 -17.75
C TRP A 266 16.38 -3.83 -17.28
N TRP A 267 15.26 -3.15 -17.48
CA TRP A 267 15.00 -1.82 -16.93
C TRP A 267 13.68 -1.76 -16.15
N CYS A 268 12.83 -2.79 -16.25
CA CYS A 268 11.52 -2.88 -15.62
C CYS A 268 11.49 -4.05 -14.62
N ASP A 269 11.62 -3.76 -13.33
CA ASP A 269 11.52 -4.77 -12.29
C ASP A 269 10.09 -5.36 -12.15
N GLN A 270 9.06 -4.60 -12.51
CA GLN A 270 7.69 -5.09 -12.61
C GLN A 270 7.58 -6.28 -13.57
N THR A 271 8.35 -6.29 -14.66
CA THR A 271 8.38 -7.44 -15.57
C THR A 271 8.97 -8.67 -14.90
N ILE A 272 10.11 -8.52 -14.21
CA ILE A 272 10.78 -9.60 -13.47
C ILE A 272 9.82 -10.18 -12.43
N TRP A 273 9.18 -9.32 -11.63
CA TRP A 273 8.21 -9.76 -10.63
C TRP A 273 6.96 -10.40 -11.24
N ALA A 274 6.45 -9.90 -12.37
CA ALA A 274 5.31 -10.51 -13.06
C ALA A 274 5.63 -11.93 -13.57
N LEU A 275 6.83 -12.14 -14.13
CA LEU A 275 7.31 -13.47 -14.54
C LEU A 275 7.35 -14.43 -13.36
N LEU A 276 7.99 -14.02 -12.26
CA LEU A 276 8.10 -14.82 -11.04
C LEU A 276 6.74 -15.10 -10.41
N TYR A 277 5.84 -14.12 -10.39
CA TYR A 277 4.49 -14.32 -9.88
C TYR A 277 3.72 -15.37 -10.70
N VAL A 278 3.67 -15.21 -12.02
CA VAL A 278 2.98 -16.18 -12.89
C VAL A 278 3.56 -17.57 -12.72
N TRP A 279 4.88 -17.73 -12.76
CA TRP A 279 5.52 -19.04 -12.56
C TRP A 279 5.30 -19.63 -11.18
N SER A 280 5.25 -18.80 -10.13
CA SER A 280 4.94 -19.28 -8.77
C SER A 280 3.51 -19.80 -8.64
N VAL A 281 2.56 -19.29 -9.43
CA VAL A 281 1.20 -19.82 -9.44
C VAL A 281 1.09 -21.05 -10.35
N THR A 282 1.69 -20.99 -11.54
CA THR A 282 1.55 -22.08 -12.52
C THR A 282 2.39 -23.31 -12.17
N GLN A 283 3.43 -23.16 -11.35
CA GLN A 283 4.37 -24.22 -10.98
C GLN A 283 4.88 -24.99 -12.21
N ASP A 284 5.21 -24.25 -13.28
CA ASP A 284 5.59 -24.83 -14.57
C ASP A 284 6.94 -25.59 -14.44
N PRO A 285 6.97 -26.91 -14.69
CA PRO A 285 8.16 -27.72 -14.51
C PRO A 285 9.27 -27.43 -15.55
N VAL A 286 8.97 -26.68 -16.61
CA VAL A 286 9.97 -26.27 -17.62
C VAL A 286 10.76 -25.04 -17.16
N VAL A 287 10.24 -24.26 -16.21
CA VAL A 287 10.93 -23.10 -15.65
C VAL A 287 12.15 -23.57 -14.85
N ASP A 288 13.29 -22.92 -15.07
CA ASP A 288 14.55 -23.15 -14.36
C ASP A 288 14.30 -23.23 -12.83
N PRO A 289 14.76 -24.30 -12.13
CA PRO A 289 14.59 -24.44 -10.69
C PRO A 289 15.04 -23.22 -9.87
N ALA A 290 16.06 -22.49 -10.32
CA ALA A 290 16.53 -21.27 -9.65
C ALA A 290 15.50 -20.13 -9.68
N LEU A 291 14.52 -20.19 -10.58
CA LEU A 291 13.44 -19.20 -10.75
C LEU A 291 12.13 -19.65 -10.09
N ARG A 292 12.07 -20.87 -9.56
CA ARG A 292 10.86 -21.42 -8.95
C ARG A 292 10.70 -20.86 -7.54
N ILE A 293 9.64 -20.08 -7.38
CA ILE A 293 9.15 -19.64 -6.08
C ILE A 293 8.07 -20.61 -5.63
N ARG A 294 8.06 -20.93 -4.33
CA ARG A 294 7.04 -21.81 -3.73
C ARG A 294 5.65 -21.26 -3.99
N TYR A 295 4.73 -22.15 -4.35
CA TYR A 295 3.33 -21.81 -4.52
C TYR A 295 2.77 -21.14 -3.25
N GLY A 296 2.01 -20.06 -3.39
CA GLY A 296 1.45 -19.33 -2.25
C GLY A 296 2.34 -18.23 -1.66
N LEU A 297 3.62 -18.14 -2.05
CA LEU A 297 4.52 -17.14 -1.47
C LEU A 297 4.18 -15.72 -1.95
N LEU A 298 3.84 -15.58 -3.24
CA LEU A 298 3.50 -14.30 -3.88
C LEU A 298 2.01 -14.24 -4.20
N SER A 299 1.39 -13.10 -3.91
CA SER A 299 0.05 -12.75 -4.43
C SER A 299 -0.08 -11.23 -4.60
N LEU A 300 -1.28 -10.77 -4.92
CA LEU A 300 -1.60 -9.36 -5.10
C LEU A 300 -2.49 -8.84 -3.96
N ASP A 301 -2.36 -7.55 -3.65
CA ASP A 301 -3.26 -6.80 -2.78
C ASP A 301 -4.59 -6.50 -3.52
N TYR A 302 -5.35 -7.56 -3.81
CA TYR A 302 -6.61 -7.50 -4.56
C TYR A 302 -7.66 -6.61 -3.89
N ASN A 303 -7.62 -6.51 -2.57
CA ASN A 303 -8.54 -5.68 -1.79
C ASN A 303 -8.11 -4.22 -1.69
N ASN A 304 -6.92 -3.88 -2.18
CA ASN A 304 -6.29 -2.57 -2.07
C ASN A 304 -6.20 -2.12 -0.60
N SER A 305 -5.81 -3.01 0.30
CA SER A 305 -5.66 -2.67 1.72
C SER A 305 -4.45 -1.75 1.92
N PHE A 306 -3.32 -2.09 1.29
CA PHE A 306 -2.13 -1.24 1.27
C PHE A 306 -2.18 -0.25 0.13
N PHE A 307 -2.40 -0.71 -1.11
CA PHE A 307 -2.10 0.08 -2.30
C PHE A 307 -3.33 0.28 -3.18
N LEU A 308 -3.62 1.53 -3.53
CA LEU A 308 -4.62 1.89 -4.53
C LEU A 308 -3.97 2.64 -5.69
N THR A 309 -3.92 1.98 -6.85
CA THR A 309 -3.51 2.60 -8.11
C THR A 309 -4.58 3.58 -8.58
N ALA A 310 -4.21 4.86 -8.62
CA ALA A 310 -5.08 6.01 -8.89
C ALA A 310 -5.62 6.14 -10.32
N ARG A 311 -5.67 5.04 -11.09
CA ARG A 311 -6.08 5.02 -12.50
C ARG A 311 -7.54 4.62 -12.70
N TYR A 312 -8.07 3.67 -11.93
CA TYR A 312 -9.43 3.12 -12.13
C TYR A 312 -10.10 2.69 -10.81
N GLY A 313 -11.42 2.43 -10.84
CA GLY A 313 -12.15 1.84 -9.71
C GLY A 313 -12.84 2.81 -8.74
N ARG A 314 -13.68 2.24 -7.86
CA ARG A 314 -14.28 2.92 -6.70
C ARG A 314 -13.21 3.08 -5.62
N PHE A 315 -13.16 4.26 -4.99
CA PHE A 315 -12.24 4.49 -3.88
C PHE A 315 -12.60 3.57 -2.70
N ARG A 316 -11.63 2.76 -2.25
CA ARG A 316 -11.68 2.03 -0.99
C ARG A 316 -10.66 2.64 -0.02
N PRO A 317 -10.85 2.51 1.30
CA PRO A 317 -9.83 2.93 2.26
C PRO A 317 -8.56 2.09 2.06
N SER A 318 -7.53 2.70 1.51
CA SER A 318 -6.22 2.08 1.26
C SER A 318 -5.14 2.88 1.98
N ALA A 319 -4.10 2.24 2.50
CA ALA A 319 -3.03 2.95 3.23
C ALA A 319 -2.32 3.98 2.35
N ILE A 320 -2.03 3.61 1.11
CA ILE A 320 -1.18 4.34 0.16
C ILE A 320 -1.91 4.47 -1.18
N LEU A 321 -1.97 5.69 -1.68
CA LEU A 321 -2.36 6.00 -3.06
C LEU A 321 -1.11 6.01 -3.92
N HIS A 322 -1.15 5.30 -5.05
CA HIS A 322 -0.05 5.24 -6.00
C HIS A 322 -0.48 5.81 -7.35
N PHE A 323 0.34 6.70 -7.90
CA PHE A 323 0.08 7.45 -9.14
C PHE A 323 1.08 7.08 -10.25
N PRO A 324 1.13 5.80 -10.69
CA PRO A 324 2.18 5.32 -11.58
C PRO A 324 2.11 5.91 -12.98
N GLY A 325 3.26 5.87 -13.64
CA GLY A 325 3.43 6.15 -15.08
C GLY A 325 3.21 7.62 -15.44
N THR A 326 2.52 7.87 -16.56
CA THR A 326 2.42 9.24 -17.09
C THR A 326 1.34 10.04 -16.37
N VAL A 327 1.68 11.29 -16.03
CA VAL A 327 0.78 12.26 -15.39
C VAL A 327 -0.58 12.38 -16.09
N ARG A 328 -0.61 12.22 -17.42
CA ARG A 328 -1.85 12.28 -18.23
C ARG A 328 -2.92 11.31 -17.74
N VAL A 329 -2.54 10.14 -17.21
CA VAL A 329 -3.48 9.08 -16.81
C VAL A 329 -4.22 9.44 -15.51
N TRP A 330 -3.60 10.17 -14.59
CA TRP A 330 -4.14 10.38 -13.25
C TRP A 330 -4.29 11.86 -12.84
N ARG A 331 -3.78 12.83 -13.62
CA ARG A 331 -3.81 14.28 -13.25
C ARG A 331 -5.19 14.79 -12.85
N ASN A 332 -6.24 14.33 -13.52
CA ASN A 332 -7.61 14.75 -13.28
C ASN A 332 -8.21 14.10 -12.01
N ARG A 333 -7.59 13.01 -11.53
CA ARG A 333 -8.00 12.26 -10.34
C ARG A 333 -7.27 12.70 -9.08
N LEU A 334 -6.03 13.20 -9.19
CA LEU A 334 -5.19 13.58 -8.05
C LEU A 334 -5.96 14.39 -7.00
N ARG A 335 -6.54 15.53 -7.40
CA ARG A 335 -7.28 16.39 -6.46
C ARG A 335 -8.46 15.66 -5.80
N LYS A 336 -9.20 14.85 -6.56
CA LYS A 336 -10.34 14.08 -6.04
C LYS A 336 -9.88 13.04 -5.03
N LEU A 337 -8.77 12.36 -5.31
CA LEU A 337 -8.21 11.32 -4.44
C LEU A 337 -7.60 11.90 -3.16
N LEU A 338 -6.93 13.06 -3.25
CA LEU A 338 -6.42 13.75 -2.07
C LEU A 338 -7.54 14.16 -1.10
N LEU A 339 -8.75 14.49 -1.59
CA LEU A 339 -9.90 14.80 -0.73
C LEU A 339 -10.37 13.61 0.12
N TYR A 340 -10.01 12.38 -0.24
CA TYR A 340 -10.30 11.20 0.58
C TYR A 340 -9.21 10.91 1.62
N THR A 341 -8.11 11.65 1.61
CA THR A 341 -7.12 11.58 2.69
C THR A 341 -7.65 12.31 3.93
N GLN A 342 -7.27 11.82 5.10
CA GLN A 342 -7.69 12.38 6.39
C GLN A 342 -7.02 13.73 6.70
N TRP A 343 -5.97 14.10 5.96
CA TRP A 343 -5.15 15.28 6.25
C TRP A 343 -5.29 16.41 5.22
N PHE A 344 -5.60 16.12 3.94
CA PHE A 344 -5.61 17.17 2.90
C PHE A 344 -6.73 18.18 3.08
N HIS A 345 -7.95 17.73 3.43
CA HIS A 345 -9.06 18.65 3.70
C HIS A 345 -8.80 19.51 4.95
N PRO A 346 -8.39 18.94 6.11
CA PRO A 346 -8.03 19.75 7.27
C PRO A 346 -6.92 20.76 7.01
N LEU A 347 -5.84 20.35 6.34
CA LEU A 347 -4.73 21.24 5.96
C LEU A 347 -5.19 22.44 5.13
N ARG A 348 -6.23 22.25 4.32
CA ARG A 348 -6.81 23.29 3.47
C ARG A 348 -7.75 24.24 4.21
N CYS A 349 -8.54 23.71 5.14
CA CYS A 349 -9.72 24.40 5.67
C CYS A 349 -9.55 24.92 7.10
N TYR A 350 -8.61 24.38 7.89
CA TYR A 350 -8.43 24.73 9.29
C TYR A 350 -7.06 25.37 9.53
N PRO A 351 -6.98 26.70 9.78
CA PRO A 351 -5.72 27.40 10.01
C PRO A 351 -4.91 26.83 11.18
N THR A 352 -5.60 26.40 12.25
CA THR A 352 -4.98 25.73 13.42
C THR A 352 -4.26 24.45 13.01
N PHE A 353 -4.92 23.57 12.25
CA PHE A 353 -4.32 22.35 11.73
C PHE A 353 -3.10 22.64 10.83
N ALA A 354 -3.17 23.68 10.00
CA ALA A 354 -2.05 24.07 9.15
C ALA A 354 -0.84 24.60 9.96
N GLN A 355 -1.09 25.33 11.05
CA GLN A 355 -0.05 25.81 11.96
C GLN A 355 0.59 24.66 12.76
N GLU A 356 -0.23 23.74 13.28
CA GLU A 356 0.24 22.52 13.95
C GLU A 356 1.06 21.65 12.99
N THR A 357 0.59 21.47 11.76
CA THR A 357 1.34 20.76 10.71
C THR A 357 2.68 21.43 10.45
N ARG A 358 2.72 22.76 10.34
CA ARG A 358 3.98 23.50 10.17
C ARG A 358 4.94 23.25 11.33
N ALA A 359 4.46 23.35 12.58
CA ALA A 359 5.28 23.13 13.77
C ALA A 359 5.81 21.68 13.83
N LEU A 360 4.97 20.70 13.47
CA LEU A 360 5.36 19.31 13.38
C LEU A 360 6.47 19.11 12.33
N LEU A 361 6.30 19.64 11.12
CA LEU A 361 7.29 19.51 10.04
C LEU A 361 8.59 20.25 10.36
N GLN A 362 8.53 21.40 11.04
CA GLN A 362 9.72 22.17 11.43
C GLN A 362 10.68 21.36 12.32
N ASN A 363 10.13 20.46 13.13
CA ASN A 363 10.87 19.63 14.09
C ASN A 363 11.04 18.17 13.62
N ALA A 364 10.44 17.80 12.49
CA ALA A 364 10.50 16.44 11.98
C ALA A 364 11.90 16.12 11.43
N SER A 365 12.37 14.91 11.72
CA SER A 365 13.53 14.32 11.06
C SER A 365 13.10 13.11 10.25
N VAL A 366 13.74 12.90 9.11
CA VAL A 366 13.48 11.79 8.19
C VAL A 366 14.73 10.95 8.03
N ALA A 367 14.56 9.63 7.97
CA ALA A 367 15.67 8.68 7.87
C ALA A 367 16.00 8.39 6.41
N VAL A 368 17.28 8.54 6.07
CA VAL A 368 17.82 8.33 4.73
C VAL A 368 19.05 7.43 4.82
N TYR A 369 19.06 6.37 4.03
CA TYR A 369 20.21 5.49 3.83
C TYR A 369 20.84 5.83 2.48
N ASP A 370 22.09 6.27 2.52
CA ASP A 370 22.87 6.51 1.31
C ASP A 370 23.31 5.19 0.66
N VAL A 371 23.86 5.27 -0.55
CA VAL A 371 24.43 4.10 -1.24
C VAL A 371 25.63 3.46 -0.53
N ASN A 372 26.23 4.18 0.44
CA ASN A 372 27.30 3.65 1.28
C ASN A 372 26.75 3.00 2.56
N ARG A 373 25.44 2.74 2.62
CA ARG A 373 24.80 2.00 3.72
C ARG A 373 24.84 2.75 5.04
N ARG A 374 24.93 4.08 5.00
CA ARG A 374 24.95 4.95 6.18
C ARG A 374 23.59 5.59 6.38
N GLU A 375 23.04 5.35 7.57
CA GLU A 375 21.85 6.06 8.03
C GLU A 375 22.19 7.51 8.39
N ASN A 376 21.42 8.43 7.82
CA ASN A 376 21.45 9.84 8.16
C ASN A 376 20.04 10.28 8.55
N ALA A 377 19.92 10.90 9.72
CA ALA A 377 18.71 11.62 10.10
C ALA A 377 18.84 13.07 9.63
N VAL A 378 17.98 13.48 8.69
CA VAL A 378 17.99 14.84 8.14
C VAL A 378 16.72 15.56 8.57
N ARG A 379 16.81 16.84 8.94
CA ARG A 379 15.60 17.58 9.29
C ARG A 379 14.79 17.83 8.03
N PHE A 380 13.49 17.57 8.11
CA PHE A 380 12.55 17.81 7.02
C PHE A 380 12.66 19.22 6.41
N PRO A 381 12.71 20.34 7.17
CA PRO A 381 12.75 21.68 6.59
C PRO A 381 14.07 22.01 5.88
N ASP A 382 15.14 21.25 6.11
CA ASP A 382 16.43 21.46 5.44
C ASP A 382 16.43 20.92 4.01
N VAL A 383 15.50 20.01 3.70
CA VAL A 383 15.41 19.32 2.40
C VAL A 383 14.08 19.52 1.68
N CYS A 384 13.03 19.92 2.40
CA CYS A 384 11.71 20.17 1.86
C CYS A 384 11.20 21.57 2.24
N SER A 385 10.84 22.36 1.24
CA SER A 385 10.26 23.70 1.41
C SER A 385 8.91 23.63 2.13
N LEU A 386 8.86 24.13 3.38
CA LEU A 386 7.61 24.25 4.15
C LEU A 386 6.57 25.12 3.45
N LYS A 387 7.02 26.12 2.69
CA LYS A 387 6.13 26.96 1.87
C LYS A 387 5.41 26.13 0.83
N ASP A 388 6.09 25.19 0.18
CA ASP A 388 5.54 24.38 -0.90
C ASP A 388 4.70 23.21 -0.38
N VAL A 389 5.20 22.46 0.61
CA VAL A 389 4.47 21.29 1.14
C VAL A 389 3.20 21.68 1.89
N LEU A 390 3.07 22.92 2.38
CA LEU A 390 1.83 23.45 2.94
C LEU A 390 0.94 24.13 1.90
N ASN A 391 1.42 24.30 0.66
CA ASN A 391 0.66 24.96 -0.40
C ASN A 391 -0.30 23.99 -1.09
N ARG A 392 -1.60 24.24 -0.92
CA ARG A 392 -2.68 23.44 -1.53
C ARG A 392 -2.55 23.25 -3.04
N ARG A 393 -2.17 24.30 -3.78
CA ARG A 393 -2.09 24.26 -5.24
C ARG A 393 -0.88 23.46 -5.67
N TRP A 394 0.20 23.56 -4.92
CA TRP A 394 1.36 22.72 -5.11
C TRP A 394 0.94 21.26 -4.91
N LEU A 395 0.50 20.87 -3.72
CA LEU A 395 0.10 19.50 -3.37
C LEU A 395 -0.87 18.83 -4.36
N SER A 396 -1.85 19.57 -4.89
CA SER A 396 -2.86 19.01 -5.80
C SER A 396 -2.51 19.10 -7.29
N ARG A 397 -1.28 19.46 -7.64
CA ARG A 397 -0.80 19.52 -9.03
C ARG A 397 0.27 18.45 -9.26
N PRO A 398 0.31 17.82 -10.45
CA PRO A 398 1.43 16.98 -10.83
C PRO A 398 2.76 17.72 -10.65
N GLN A 399 3.78 17.03 -10.17
CA GLN A 399 5.13 17.60 -10.05
C GLN A 399 6.05 17.03 -11.11
N PRO A 400 7.14 17.75 -11.43
CA PRO A 400 8.29 17.13 -12.08
C PRO A 400 8.72 15.90 -11.27
N LYS A 401 9.10 14.84 -11.98
CA LYS A 401 9.68 13.64 -11.37
C LYS A 401 11.07 13.93 -10.82
#